data_AF-A0A954WC66-F1
#
_entry.id   AF-A0A954WC66-F1
#
_cell.length_a   1.000
_cell.length_b   1.000
_cell.length_c   1.000
_cell.angle_alpha   90.00
_cell.angle_beta   90.00
_cell.angle_gamma   90.00
#
_symmetry.space_group_name_H-M   'P 1'
#
loop_
_entity.id
_entity.type
_entity.pdbx_description
1 polymer ?
#
loop_
_entity_poly.entity_id
_entity_poly.type
_entity_poly.pdbx_seq_one_letter_code
_entity_poly.pdbx_strand_id
1 'polypeptide(L)'
;MYRMQRLFPVAVTFVYLLTLAANAAFAQPAKSDAASALDALIEEAWQFELDESPSFAMHVGDPRGADQLGSEKLADIERRNDRRQQFLDRLQKIDRASLARPNQINYDIF
;
A
#
# COMPACT_ATOMS: atom_id res chain seq x y z
N MET A 1 -28.60 -35.61 43.59
CA MET A 1 -27.78 -35.63 42.36
C MET A 1 -27.49 -34.20 41.92
N TYR A 2 -26.22 -33.80 41.91
CA TYR A 2 -25.73 -32.43 41.67
C TYR A 2 -25.95 -32.01 40.20
N ARG A 3 -26.70 -30.93 39.97
CA ARG A 3 -27.00 -30.40 38.62
C ARG A 3 -25.91 -29.42 38.18
N MET A 4 -24.77 -29.97 37.78
CA MET A 4 -23.53 -29.25 37.47
C MET A 4 -23.46 -28.87 35.97
N GLN A 5 -24.42 -28.08 35.48
CA GLN A 5 -24.53 -27.73 34.04
C GLN A 5 -24.54 -26.21 33.74
N ARG A 6 -24.36 -25.34 34.74
CA ARG A 6 -24.45 -23.87 34.55
C ARG A 6 -23.12 -23.15 34.25
N LEU A 7 -21.99 -23.85 34.22
CA LEU A 7 -20.66 -23.22 34.07
C LEU A 7 -20.16 -23.11 32.62
N PHE A 8 -20.69 -23.91 31.69
CA PHE A 8 -20.30 -23.87 30.27
C PHE A 8 -20.70 -22.59 29.50
N PRO A 9 -21.89 -21.98 29.68
CA PRO A 9 -22.26 -20.82 28.87
C PRO A 9 -21.48 -19.56 29.26
N VAL A 10 -21.05 -19.42 30.52
CA VAL A 10 -20.26 -18.27 31.02
C VAL A 10 -18.84 -18.28 30.46
N ALA A 11 -18.21 -19.46 30.34
CA ALA A 11 -16.89 -19.58 29.72
C ALA A 11 -16.92 -19.22 28.23
N VAL A 12 -17.98 -19.58 27.51
CA VAL A 12 -18.14 -19.25 26.08
C VAL A 12 -18.38 -17.76 25.87
N THR A 13 -19.24 -17.10 26.68
CA THR A 13 -19.40 -15.64 26.60
C THR A 13 -18.14 -14.90 27.03
N PHE A 14 -17.38 -15.41 27.99
CA PHE A 14 -16.12 -14.80 28.41
C PHE A 14 -15.05 -14.87 27.32
N VAL A 15 -14.91 -16.02 26.64
CA VAL A 15 -14.03 -16.16 25.46
C VAL A 15 -14.49 -15.26 24.31
N TYR A 16 -15.79 -15.16 24.07
CA TYR A 16 -16.34 -14.30 23.02
C TYR A 16 -16.14 -12.80 23.30
N LEU A 17 -16.20 -12.39 24.56
CA LEU A 17 -15.88 -11.01 24.97
C LEU A 17 -14.37 -10.73 24.88
N LEU A 18 -13.53 -11.72 25.17
CA LEU A 18 -12.08 -11.63 25.01
C LEU A 18 -11.66 -11.48 23.54
N THR A 19 -12.30 -12.20 22.62
CA THR A 19 -12.02 -12.06 21.18
C THR A 19 -12.49 -10.72 20.62
N LEU A 20 -13.64 -10.20 21.08
CA LEU A 20 -14.11 -8.86 20.68
C LEU A 20 -13.17 -7.75 21.17
N ALA A 21 -12.71 -7.83 22.43
CA ALA A 21 -11.79 -6.85 23.00
C ALA A 21 -10.42 -6.86 22.31
N ALA A 22 -9.92 -8.05 21.94
CA ALA A 22 -8.67 -8.16 21.19
C ALA A 22 -8.77 -7.49 19.81
N ASN A 23 -9.87 -7.68 19.08
CA ASN A 23 -10.06 -7.05 17.77
C ASN A 23 -10.06 -5.51 17.84
N ALA A 24 -10.63 -4.92 18.88
CA ALA A 24 -10.59 -3.47 19.08
C ALA A 24 -9.18 -2.94 19.39
N ALA A 25 -8.35 -3.74 20.07
CA ALA A 25 -6.96 -3.38 20.38
C ALA A 25 -6.02 -3.46 19.15
N PHE A 26 -6.38 -4.24 18.14
CA PHE A 26 -5.66 -4.34 16.86
C PHE A 26 -6.30 -3.53 15.74
N ALA A 27 -7.30 -2.68 16.03
CA ALA A 27 -7.89 -1.82 15.04
C ALA A 27 -6.86 -0.78 14.58
N GLN A 28 -6.42 -0.89 13.32
CA GLN A 28 -5.52 0.07 12.71
C GLN A 28 -6.23 1.44 12.69
N PRO A 29 -5.58 2.54 13.13
CA PRO A 29 -6.17 3.86 13.01
C PRO A 29 -6.50 4.15 11.55
N ALA A 30 -7.61 4.85 11.32
CA ALA A 30 -8.01 5.28 9.98
C ALA A 30 -6.85 6.01 9.30
N LYS A 31 -6.57 5.62 8.05
CA LYS A 31 -5.47 6.18 7.26
C LYS A 31 -5.72 7.67 7.01
N SER A 32 -4.72 8.51 7.22
CA SER A 32 -4.83 9.95 6.93
C SER A 32 -4.95 10.19 5.43
N ASP A 33 -5.55 11.31 5.03
CA ASP A 33 -5.68 11.69 3.62
C ASP A 33 -4.31 11.78 2.93
N ALA A 34 -3.29 12.31 3.63
CA ALA A 34 -1.92 12.37 3.12
C ALA A 34 -1.31 10.98 2.88
N ALA A 35 -1.57 10.03 3.78
CA ALA A 35 -1.10 8.67 3.62
C ALA A 35 -1.83 7.96 2.47
N SER A 36 -3.14 8.19 2.30
CA SER A 36 -3.91 7.65 1.16
C SER A 36 -3.45 8.25 -0.17
N ALA A 37 -3.14 9.55 -0.19
CA ALA A 37 -2.60 10.22 -1.36
C ALA A 37 -1.21 9.69 -1.74
N LEU A 38 -0.34 9.42 -0.76
CA LEU A 38 0.98 8.84 -1.00
C LEU A 38 0.88 7.44 -1.58
N ASP A 39 0.06 6.56 -0.99
CA ASP A 39 -0.15 5.21 -1.50
C ASP A 39 -0.65 5.21 -2.94
N ALA A 40 -1.64 6.05 -3.24
CA ALA A 40 -2.19 6.16 -4.59
C ALA A 40 -1.13 6.64 -5.59
N LEU A 41 -0.27 7.57 -5.19
CA LEU A 41 0.82 8.07 -6.02
C LEU A 41 1.89 7.00 -6.28
N ILE A 42 2.28 6.25 -5.24
CA ILE A 42 3.25 5.15 -5.37
C ILE A 42 2.70 4.05 -6.28
N GLU A 43 1.44 3.66 -6.10
CA GLU A 43 0.80 2.65 -6.94
C GLU A 43 0.74 3.10 -8.40
N GLU A 44 0.36 4.34 -8.66
CA GLU A 44 0.30 4.86 -10.03
C GLU A 44 1.68 4.92 -10.69
N ALA A 45 2.72 5.33 -9.95
CA ALA A 45 4.08 5.33 -10.44
C ALA A 45 4.60 3.91 -10.68
N TRP A 46 4.27 2.97 -9.80
CA TRP A 46 4.61 1.56 -9.96
C TRP A 46 4.02 0.97 -11.26
N GLN A 47 2.72 1.19 -11.49
CA GLN A 47 2.08 0.72 -12.72
C GLN A 47 2.70 1.35 -13.96
N PHE A 48 3.00 2.65 -13.90
CA PHE A 48 3.66 3.35 -14.99
C PHE A 48 5.05 2.76 -15.33
N GLU A 49 5.88 2.47 -14.33
CA GLU A 49 7.21 1.88 -14.56
C GLU A 49 7.11 0.46 -15.13
N LEU A 50 6.12 -0.33 -14.73
CA LEU A 50 5.87 -1.65 -15.31
C LEU A 50 5.43 -1.57 -16.78
N ASP A 51 4.58 -0.61 -17.12
CA ASP A 51 4.12 -0.42 -18.50
C ASP A 51 5.24 0.12 -19.42
N GLU A 52 6.09 1.00 -18.90
CA GLU A 52 7.19 1.62 -19.68
C GLU A 52 8.45 0.75 -19.76
N SER A 53 8.62 -0.23 -18.88
CA SER A 53 9.80 -1.11 -18.82
C SER A 53 9.40 -2.59 -18.85
N PRO A 54 9.19 -3.18 -20.05
CA PRO A 54 8.86 -4.60 -20.21
C PRO A 54 9.88 -5.55 -19.55
N SER A 55 11.17 -5.20 -19.60
CA SER A 55 12.23 -5.99 -18.97
C SER A 55 12.13 -5.96 -17.44
N PHE A 56 11.78 -4.81 -16.86
CA PHE A 56 11.56 -4.69 -15.42
C PHE A 56 10.29 -5.43 -14.99
N ALA A 57 9.20 -5.32 -15.75
CA ALA A 57 7.98 -6.08 -15.52
C ALA A 57 8.27 -7.59 -15.42
N MET A 58 9.00 -8.14 -16.40
CA MET A 58 9.43 -9.54 -16.36
C MET A 58 10.35 -9.87 -15.19
N HIS A 59 11.26 -8.96 -14.82
CA HIS A 59 12.18 -9.15 -13.70
C HIS A 59 11.43 -9.33 -12.37
N VAL A 60 10.32 -8.63 -12.17
CA VAL A 60 9.48 -8.75 -10.97
C VAL A 60 8.36 -9.78 -11.09
N GLY A 61 8.34 -10.54 -12.21
CA GLY A 61 7.38 -11.62 -12.46
C GLY A 61 6.03 -11.16 -13.04
N ASP A 62 5.92 -9.93 -13.51
CA ASP A 62 4.74 -9.44 -14.22
C ASP A 62 4.78 -9.88 -15.70
N PRO A 63 3.78 -10.64 -16.18
CA PRO A 63 3.79 -11.20 -17.52
C PRO A 63 3.53 -10.16 -18.63
N ARG A 64 3.13 -8.93 -18.30
CA ARG A 64 2.86 -7.87 -19.30
C ARG A 64 4.06 -7.58 -20.21
N GLY A 65 5.28 -7.81 -19.73
CA GLY A 65 6.50 -7.58 -20.50
C GLY A 65 7.00 -8.77 -21.33
N ALA A 66 6.31 -9.91 -21.32
CA ALA A 66 6.85 -11.17 -21.86
C ALA A 66 7.12 -11.16 -23.38
N ASP A 67 6.39 -10.34 -24.13
CA ASP A 67 6.43 -10.27 -25.59
C ASP A 67 6.91 -8.93 -26.13
N GLN A 68 7.47 -8.08 -25.26
CA GLN A 68 7.79 -6.68 -25.58
C GLN A 68 9.24 -6.33 -25.26
N LEU A 69 9.76 -5.34 -25.99
CA LEU A 69 11.01 -4.65 -25.68
C LEU A 69 10.70 -3.17 -25.39
N GLY A 70 11.45 -2.58 -24.46
CA GLY A 70 11.33 -1.16 -24.15
C GLY A 70 11.70 -0.27 -25.35
N SER A 71 11.07 0.90 -25.44
CA SER A 71 11.38 1.89 -26.48
C SER A 71 12.47 2.87 -26.04
N GLU A 72 13.51 2.98 -26.87
CA GLU A 72 14.67 3.88 -26.68
C GLU A 72 14.65 5.10 -27.62
N LYS A 73 13.48 5.45 -28.17
CA LYS A 73 13.34 6.69 -28.96
C LYS A 73 13.41 7.90 -28.05
N LEU A 74 14.02 8.99 -28.52
CA LEU A 74 14.13 10.25 -27.76
C LEU A 74 12.77 10.74 -27.24
N ALA A 75 11.74 10.75 -28.08
CA ALA A 75 10.40 11.19 -27.70
C ALA A 75 9.76 10.32 -26.58
N ASP A 76 10.07 9.02 -26.54
CA ASP A 76 9.56 8.14 -25.47
C ASP A 76 10.33 8.39 -24.17
N ILE A 77 11.64 8.62 -24.24
CA ILE A 77 12.46 9.01 -23.08
C ILE A 77 11.95 10.33 -22.48
N GLU A 78 11.69 11.33 -23.34
CA GLU A 78 11.14 12.62 -22.92
C GLU A 78 9.76 12.46 -22.25
N ARG A 79 8.85 11.69 -22.85
CA ARG A 79 7.55 11.37 -22.24
C ARG A 79 7.71 10.76 -20.85
N ARG A 80 8.64 9.81 -20.68
CA ARG A 80 8.90 9.18 -19.37
C ARG A 80 9.41 10.16 -18.34
N ASN A 81 10.35 11.03 -18.74
CA ASN A 81 10.89 12.05 -17.85
C ASN A 81 9.80 13.04 -17.42
N ASP A 82 8.97 13.51 -18.34
CA ASP A 82 7.87 14.42 -18.05
C ASP A 82 6.86 13.79 -17.08
N ARG A 83 6.54 12.51 -17.27
CA ARG A 83 5.63 11.79 -16.38
C ARG A 83 6.23 11.60 -14.98
N ARG A 84 7.51 11.25 -14.88
CA ARG A 84 8.22 11.16 -13.60
C ARG A 84 8.26 12.50 -12.86
N GLN A 85 8.50 13.60 -13.58
CA GLN A 85 8.44 14.94 -12.99
C GLN A 85 7.05 15.25 -12.43
N GLN A 86 5.98 14.89 -13.14
CA GLN A 86 4.61 15.06 -12.63
C GLN A 86 4.34 14.27 -11.34
N PHE A 87 4.92 13.07 -11.19
CA PHE A 87 4.83 12.32 -9.93
C PHE A 87 5.54 13.05 -8.80
N LEU A 88 6.76 13.56 -9.02
CA LEU A 88 7.50 14.34 -8.02
C LEU A 88 6.75 15.61 -7.61
N ASP A 89 6.18 16.34 -8.57
CA ASP A 89 5.40 17.55 -8.31
C ASP A 89 4.15 17.25 -7.48
N ARG A 90 3.54 16.07 -7.64
CA ARG A 90 2.42 15.61 -6.81
C ARG A 90 2.88 15.16 -5.43
N LEU A 91 4.01 14.46 -5.35
CA LEU A 91 4.61 14.02 -4.08
C LEU A 91 4.87 15.23 -3.18
N GLN A 92 5.47 16.30 -3.71
CA GLN A 92 5.79 17.52 -2.98
C GLN A 92 4.57 18.26 -2.38
N LYS A 93 3.36 17.96 -2.86
CA LYS A 93 2.11 18.52 -2.30
C LYS A 93 1.62 17.75 -1.08
N ILE A 94 2.17 16.57 -0.81
CA ILE A 94 1.84 15.76 0.37
C ILE A 94 2.66 16.30 1.55
N ASP A 95 1.97 16.70 2.63
CA ASP A 95 2.66 17.13 3.84
C ASP A 95 3.35 15.95 4.51
N ARG A 96 4.67 15.87 4.36
CA ARG A 96 5.53 14.85 4.97
C ARG A 96 5.39 14.80 6.49
N ALA A 97 5.20 15.92 7.17
CA ALA A 97 5.10 15.94 8.64
C ALA A 97 3.82 15.26 9.14
N SER A 98 2.77 15.21 8.31
CA SER A 98 1.52 14.50 8.59
C SER A 98 1.58 12.98 8.40
N LEU A 99 2.69 12.47 7.85
CA LEU A 99 2.88 11.04 7.60
C LEU A 99 3.44 10.31 8.83
N ALA A 100 2.96 9.09 9.07
CA ALA A 100 3.59 8.17 10.01
C ALA A 100 5.02 7.82 9.55
N ARG A 101 5.88 7.43 10.50
CA ARG A 101 7.31 7.19 10.23
C ARG A 101 7.61 6.29 9.03
N PRO A 102 6.92 5.15 8.81
CA PRO A 102 7.16 4.31 7.63
C PRO A 102 6.86 5.04 6.31
N ASN A 103 5.80 5.83 6.29
CA ASN A 103 5.41 6.59 5.10
C ASN A 103 6.33 7.78 4.85
N GLN A 104 6.95 8.36 5.88
CA GLN A 104 8.00 9.36 5.68
C GLN A 104 9.21 8.75 4.97
N ILE A 105 9.56 7.50 5.29
CA ILE A 105 10.65 6.80 4.59
C ILE A 105 10.27 6.56 3.13
N ASN A 106 9.05 6.05 2.87
CA ASN A 106 8.58 5.86 1.50
C ASN A 106 8.55 7.17 0.71
N TYR A 107 8.12 8.27 1.34
CA TYR A 107 8.17 9.62 0.75
C TYR A 107 9.61 10.04 0.41
N ASP A 108 10.57 9.78 1.30
CA ASP A 108 11.96 10.22 1.15
C ASP A 108 12.74 9.43 0.08
N ILE A 109 12.31 8.20 -0.23
CA ILE A 109 12.97 7.31 -1.21
C ILE A 109 12.23 7.20 -2.55
N PHE A 110 11.10 7.88 -2.69
CA PHE A 110 10.33 7.93 -3.93
C PHE A 110 11.13 8.63 -5.03
#